data_AF-A0A2A4NVJ7-F1
#
_entry.id   AF-A0A2A4NVJ7-F1
#
_cell.length_a   1.000
_cell.length_b   1.000
_cell.length_c   1.000
_cell.angle_alpha   90.00
_cell.angle_beta   90.00
_cell.angle_gamma   90.00
#
_symmetry.space_group_name_H-M   'P 1'
#
loop_
_entity.id
_entity.type
_entity.pdbx_description
1 polymer ?
#
loop_
_entity_poly.entity_id
_entity_poly.type
_entity_poly.pdbx_seq_one_letter_code
_entity_poly.pdbx_strand_id
1 'polypeptide(L)'
;NTIIAEKRPVKTIDYGFVGDVKKVNANNISALIMAGFVPVFCALTHDTNGQILNTNADTVASEIAIAMSGDYEVELLYCFELQGVLRDVKNLDTVITDLNTNTYAGFLDQGIISDGMLPKLENCFYALNKGVSTIKIGNTSMISSETVRCTTIKL
;
A
#
# COMPACT_ATOMS: atom_id res chain seq x y z
N ASN A 1 6.83 1.22 20.29
CA ASN A 1 7.62 1.04 19.07
C ASN A 1 6.97 0.02 18.16
N THR A 2 6.15 0.51 17.23
CA THR A 2 5.27 -0.31 16.40
C THR A 2 5.82 -0.52 14.99
N ILE A 3 6.55 0.46 14.44
CA ILE A 3 7.11 0.39 13.08
C ILE A 3 8.59 0.78 13.14
N ILE A 4 9.44 -0.24 13.02
CA ILE A 4 10.90 -0.10 13.01
C ILE A 4 11.36 0.07 11.58
N ALA A 5 12.22 1.05 11.35
CA ALA A 5 12.86 1.31 10.05
C ALA A 5 14.36 1.51 10.23
N GLU A 6 15.11 1.45 9.14
CA GLU A 6 16.49 1.94 9.09
C GLU A 6 16.56 3.19 8.23
N LYS A 7 17.52 4.09 8.50
CA LYS A 7 17.75 5.23 7.62
C LYS A 7 18.20 4.71 6.25
N ARG A 8 17.49 5.13 5.20
CA ARG A 8 17.82 4.79 3.82
C ARG A 8 19.27 5.17 3.51
N PRO A 9 20.10 4.23 3.02
CA PRO A 9 21.50 4.53 2.73
C PRO A 9 21.61 5.51 1.57
N VAL A 10 22.60 6.42 1.64
CA VAL A 10 22.91 7.33 0.55
C VAL A 10 23.51 6.53 -0.60
N LYS A 11 22.83 6.55 -1.75
CA LYS A 11 23.33 6.02 -3.02
C LYS A 11 23.66 7.19 -3.94
N THR A 12 22.94 7.33 -5.06
CA THR A 12 23.08 8.47 -5.98
C THR A 12 22.39 9.74 -5.47
N ILE A 13 21.34 9.58 -4.65
CA ILE A 13 20.55 10.67 -4.08
C ILE A 13 20.56 10.50 -2.55
N ASP A 14 20.83 11.59 -1.84
CA ASP A 14 20.63 11.67 -0.38
C ASP A 14 19.20 12.15 -0.10
N TYR A 15 18.38 11.26 0.45
CA TYR A 15 17.01 11.54 0.82
C TYR A 15 16.88 12.11 2.25
N GLY A 16 17.99 12.36 2.95
CA GLY A 16 17.98 12.84 4.32
C GLY A 16 17.46 11.78 5.29
N PHE A 17 16.55 12.16 6.20
CA PHE A 17 15.99 11.28 7.24
C PHE A 17 14.81 10.46 6.71
N VAL A 18 15.01 9.72 5.62
CA VAL A 18 14.02 8.77 5.08
C VAL A 18 14.27 7.37 5.64
N GLY A 19 13.20 6.69 6.04
CA GLY A 19 13.26 5.36 6.64
C GLY A 19 12.71 4.26 5.74
N ASP A 20 13.46 3.17 5.63
CA ASP A 20 13.03 1.91 5.00
C ASP A 20 12.55 0.94 6.09
N VAL A 21 11.27 0.54 6.03
CA VAL A 21 10.65 -0.31 7.05
C VAL A 21 11.33 -1.67 7.13
N LYS A 22 11.59 -2.14 8.35
CA LYS A 22 12.20 -3.44 8.65
C LYS A 22 11.28 -4.38 9.38
N LYS A 23 10.45 -3.84 10.27
CA LYS A 23 9.57 -4.66 11.10
C LYS A 23 8.38 -3.86 11.56
N VAL A 24 7.20 -4.46 11.45
CA VAL A 24 5.99 -4.00 12.12
C VAL A 24 5.67 -4.96 13.25
N ASN A 25 5.32 -4.43 14.42
CA ASN A 25 4.91 -5.21 15.58
C ASN A 25 3.40 -5.48 15.55
N ALA A 26 3.00 -6.51 14.81
CA ALA A 26 1.60 -6.92 14.65
C ALA A 26 0.90 -7.23 15.99
N ASN A 27 1.61 -7.82 16.96
CA ASN A 27 1.05 -8.13 18.28
C ASN A 27 0.53 -6.88 19.01
N ASN A 28 1.27 -5.78 18.95
CA ASN A 28 0.83 -4.52 19.56
C ASN A 28 -0.40 -3.92 18.85
N ILE A 29 -0.45 -4.03 17.52
CA ILE A 29 -1.59 -3.56 16.73
C ILE A 29 -2.82 -4.41 17.05
N SER A 30 -2.66 -5.73 17.07
CA SER A 30 -3.70 -6.70 17.43
C SER A 30 -4.25 -6.45 18.83
N ALA A 31 -3.39 -6.16 19.82
CA ALA A 31 -3.82 -5.84 21.17
C ALA A 31 -4.74 -4.60 21.22
N LEU A 32 -4.45 -3.56 20.42
CA LEU A 32 -5.31 -2.37 20.31
C LEU A 32 -6.65 -2.71 19.65
N ILE A 33 -6.63 -3.47 18.56
CA ILE A 33 -7.85 -3.90 17.85
C ILE A 33 -8.73 -4.76 18.77
N MET A 34 -8.16 -5.73 19.49
CA MET A 34 -8.88 -6.58 20.43
C MET A 34 -9.48 -5.79 21.60
N ALA A 35 -8.87 -4.66 21.97
CA ALA A 35 -9.41 -3.75 22.98
C ALA A 35 -10.49 -2.79 22.42
N GLY A 36 -10.89 -2.93 21.15
CA GLY A 36 -11.94 -2.12 20.51
C GLY A 36 -11.48 -0.77 19.96
N PHE A 37 -10.17 -0.53 19.88
CA PHE A 37 -9.64 0.69 19.27
C PHE A 37 -9.52 0.56 17.75
N VAL A 38 -9.59 1.70 17.06
CA VAL A 38 -9.22 1.84 15.65
C VAL A 38 -7.86 2.55 15.59
N PRO A 39 -6.74 1.83 15.35
CA PRO A 39 -5.42 2.43 15.31
C PRO A 39 -5.28 3.37 14.10
N VAL A 40 -4.83 4.61 14.34
CA VAL A 40 -4.50 5.58 13.29
C VAL A 40 -3.00 5.80 13.28
N PHE A 41 -2.36 5.55 12.14
CA PHE A 41 -0.91 5.65 11.99
C PHE A 41 -0.52 6.89 11.18
N CYS A 42 0.49 7.62 11.66
CA CYS A 42 1.21 8.59 10.83
C CYS A 42 2.36 7.89 10.09
N ALA A 43 2.80 8.48 8.98
CA ALA A 43 3.88 7.94 8.15
C ALA A 43 5.29 8.25 8.73
N LEU A 44 5.45 8.05 10.04
CA LEU A 44 6.70 8.22 10.77
C LEU A 44 7.14 6.88 11.35
N THR A 45 8.43 6.61 11.24
CA THR A 45 9.07 5.38 11.72
C THR A 45 10.26 5.73 12.59
N HIS A 46 10.88 4.73 13.23
CA HIS A 46 12.03 4.97 14.09
C HIS A 46 13.11 3.89 13.95
N ASP A 47 14.35 4.28 14.23
CA ASP A 47 15.54 3.42 14.10
C ASP A 47 15.89 2.59 15.35
N THR A 48 15.07 2.70 16.39
CA THR A 48 15.25 2.12 17.75
C THR A 48 16.28 2.81 18.64
N ASN A 49 17.06 3.75 18.11
CA ASN A 49 18.02 4.57 18.86
C ASN A 49 17.48 5.98 19.18
N GLY A 50 16.21 6.24 18.91
CA GLY A 50 15.54 7.53 19.15
C GLY A 50 15.47 8.45 17.94
N GLN A 51 16.00 8.05 16.78
CA GLN A 51 15.84 8.81 15.54
C GLN A 51 14.48 8.54 14.91
N ILE A 52 13.74 9.61 14.62
CA ILE A 52 12.52 9.57 13.81
C ILE A 52 12.89 9.67 12.33
N LEU A 53 12.23 8.87 11.50
CA LEU A 53 12.42 8.82 10.06
C LEU A 53 11.09 9.08 9.34
N ASN A 54 11.16 9.79 8.23
CA ASN A 54 10.04 9.97 7.33
C ASN A 54 9.92 8.76 6.40
N THR A 55 8.76 8.12 6.34
CA THR A 55 8.53 6.96 5.47
C THR A 55 7.34 7.24 4.57
N ASN A 56 7.36 6.70 3.35
CA ASN A 56 6.22 6.84 2.45
C ASN A 56 4.97 6.18 3.07
N ALA A 57 3.82 6.86 3.01
CA ALA A 57 2.57 6.39 3.61
C ALA A 57 2.05 5.09 2.96
N ASP A 58 2.22 4.93 1.64
CA ASP A 58 1.81 3.71 0.94
C ASP A 58 2.63 2.51 1.43
N THR A 59 3.94 2.72 1.69
CA THR A 59 4.85 1.73 2.26
C THR A 59 4.48 1.38 3.70
N VAL A 60 4.14 2.38 4.53
CA VAL A 60 3.66 2.11 5.91
C VAL A 60 2.39 1.28 5.88
N ALA A 61 1.42 1.63 5.05
CA ALA A 61 0.16 0.92 4.92
C ALA A 61 0.37 -0.53 4.44
N SER A 62 1.20 -0.74 3.41
CA SER A 62 1.49 -2.09 2.91
C SER A 62 2.23 -2.94 3.93
N GLU A 63 3.24 -2.40 4.61
CA GLU A 63 4.02 -3.16 5.61
C GLU A 63 3.18 -3.52 6.84
N ILE A 64 2.25 -2.65 7.26
CA ILE A 64 1.26 -3.00 8.29
C ILE A 64 0.35 -4.13 7.78
N ALA A 65 -0.20 -4.00 6.56
CA ALA A 65 -1.09 -5.01 6.00
C ALA A 65 -0.41 -6.38 5.90
N ILE A 66 0.85 -6.41 5.45
CA ILE A 66 1.68 -7.62 5.39
C ILE A 66 1.86 -8.21 6.78
N ALA A 67 2.25 -7.42 7.77
CA ALA A 67 2.49 -7.93 9.11
C ALA A 67 1.20 -8.48 9.76
N MET A 68 0.06 -7.82 9.54
CA MET A 68 -1.25 -8.27 10.04
C MET A 68 -1.78 -9.50 9.31
N SER A 69 -1.36 -9.75 8.07
CA SER A 69 -1.81 -10.91 7.29
C SER A 69 -1.36 -12.26 7.83
N GLY A 70 -0.41 -12.27 8.79
CA GLY A 70 -0.04 -13.48 9.53
C GLY A 70 -1.12 -13.96 10.50
N ASP A 71 -1.97 -13.05 10.98
CA ASP A 71 -2.97 -13.30 12.02
C ASP A 71 -4.42 -13.09 11.52
N TYR A 72 -4.61 -12.32 10.45
CA TYR A 72 -5.92 -11.91 9.94
C TYR A 72 -6.00 -12.06 8.41
N GLU A 73 -7.22 -12.20 7.89
CA GLU A 73 -7.48 -11.92 6.48
C GLU A 73 -7.49 -10.41 6.28
N VAL A 74 -6.60 -9.89 5.42
CA VAL A 74 -6.34 -8.46 5.29
C VAL A 74 -6.65 -7.97 3.89
N GLU A 75 -7.55 -6.99 3.80
CA GLU A 75 -7.76 -6.16 2.60
C GLU A 75 -7.05 -4.81 2.78
N LEU A 76 -6.28 -4.39 1.77
CA LEU A 76 -5.61 -3.08 1.76
C LEU A 76 -6.29 -2.14 0.76
N LEU A 77 -6.78 -1.00 1.24
CA LEU A 77 -7.49 -0.01 0.44
C LEU A 77 -6.63 1.24 0.27
N TYR A 78 -6.27 1.55 -0.98
CA TYR A 78 -5.64 2.82 -1.33
C TYR A 78 -6.67 3.79 -1.92
N CYS A 79 -6.91 4.87 -1.18
CA CYS A 79 -7.91 5.87 -1.53
C CYS A 79 -7.26 7.08 -2.22
N PHE A 80 -7.76 7.43 -3.40
CA PHE A 80 -7.27 8.54 -4.23
C PHE A 80 -8.44 9.39 -4.75
N GLU A 81 -8.13 10.45 -5.49
CA GLU A 81 -9.15 11.27 -6.16
C GLU A 81 -9.84 10.52 -7.31
N LEU A 82 -9.08 9.70 -8.05
CA LEU A 82 -9.57 8.96 -9.20
C LEU A 82 -10.28 7.66 -8.79
N GLN A 83 -11.16 7.17 -9.66
CA GLN A 83 -11.94 5.96 -9.44
C GLN A 83 -11.09 4.68 -9.41
N GLY A 84 -9.87 4.69 -9.97
CA GLY A 84 -8.95 3.56 -9.91
C GLY A 84 -7.78 3.73 -10.87
N VAL A 85 -7.17 2.63 -11.28
CA VAL A 85 -6.17 2.60 -12.36
C VAL A 85 -6.90 2.73 -13.69
N LEU A 86 -6.57 3.78 -14.45
CA LEU A 86 -7.18 4.08 -15.74
C LEU A 86 -6.34 3.49 -16.88
N ARG A 87 -7.00 2.95 -17.92
CA ARG A 87 -6.30 2.58 -19.17
C ARG A 87 -5.87 3.81 -19.96
N ASP A 88 -6.66 4.87 -19.90
CA ASP A 88 -6.35 6.17 -20.47
C ASP A 88 -6.58 7.23 -19.40
N VAL A 89 -5.51 7.89 -18.95
CA VAL A 89 -5.55 8.98 -17.97
C VAL A 89 -6.42 10.16 -18.41
N LYS A 90 -6.70 10.31 -19.71
CA LYS A 90 -7.60 11.34 -20.23
C LYS A 90 -9.07 10.93 -20.22
N ASN A 91 -9.36 9.64 -20.01
CA ASN A 91 -10.72 9.10 -20.01
C ASN A 91 -11.02 8.37 -18.69
N LEU A 92 -11.74 9.06 -17.80
CA LEU A 92 -12.10 8.57 -16.47
C LEU A 92 -12.99 7.31 -16.48
N ASP A 93 -13.67 7.02 -17.59
CA ASP A 93 -14.52 5.81 -17.72
C ASP A 93 -13.72 4.53 -17.99
N THR A 94 -12.40 4.66 -18.17
CA THR A 94 -11.49 3.56 -18.51
C THR A 94 -10.86 2.86 -17.30
N VAL A 95 -11.54 2.88 -16.15
CA VAL A 95 -11.08 2.16 -14.94
C VAL A 95 -10.93 0.68 -15.24
N ILE A 96 -9.72 0.16 -14.98
CA ILE A 96 -9.40 -1.26 -14.94
C ILE A 96 -10.00 -1.82 -13.65
N THR A 97 -11.07 -2.60 -13.73
CA THR A 97 -11.76 -3.11 -12.54
C THR A 97 -11.02 -4.26 -11.89
N ASP A 98 -10.31 -5.06 -12.69
CA ASP A 98 -9.66 -6.29 -12.25
C ASP A 98 -8.22 -6.34 -12.76
N LEU A 99 -7.28 -6.44 -11.83
CA LEU A 99 -5.86 -6.56 -12.12
C LEU A 99 -5.30 -7.80 -11.41
N ASN A 100 -4.57 -8.62 -12.15
CA ASN A 100 -3.78 -9.72 -11.61
C ASN A 100 -2.40 -9.72 -12.27
N THR A 101 -1.53 -10.66 -11.89
CA THR A 101 -0.16 -10.70 -12.42
C THR A 101 -0.12 -10.76 -13.95
N ASN A 102 -1.03 -11.51 -14.57
CA ASN A 102 -1.09 -11.67 -16.03
C ASN A 102 -1.62 -10.41 -16.74
N THR A 103 -2.72 -9.83 -16.25
CA THR A 103 -3.30 -8.63 -16.86
C THR A 103 -2.39 -7.42 -16.65
N TYR A 104 -1.71 -7.35 -15.50
CA TYR A 104 -0.70 -6.32 -15.23
C TYR A 104 0.47 -6.41 -16.22
N ALA A 105 1.07 -7.59 -16.42
CA ALA A 105 2.14 -7.77 -17.39
C ALA A 105 1.70 -7.35 -18.80
N GLY A 106 0.48 -7.75 -19.21
CA GLY A 106 -0.08 -7.33 -20.50
C GLY A 106 -0.28 -5.82 -20.63
N PHE A 107 -0.72 -5.13 -19.59
CA PHE A 107 -0.87 -3.67 -19.61
C PHE A 107 0.48 -2.93 -19.55
N LEU A 108 1.47 -3.51 -18.87
CA LEU A 108 2.83 -2.99 -18.83
C LEU A 108 3.48 -3.04 -20.22
N ASP A 109 3.40 -4.18 -20.90
CA ASP A 109 3.94 -4.37 -22.25
C ASP A 109 3.28 -3.43 -23.28
N GLN A 110 2.00 -3.09 -23.06
CA GLN A 110 1.25 -2.15 -23.90
C GLN A 110 1.54 -0.68 -23.58
N GLY A 111 2.32 -0.37 -22.53
CA GLY A 111 2.57 1.01 -22.09
C GLY A 111 1.33 1.72 -21.55
N ILE A 112 0.33 0.97 -21.06
CA ILE A 112 -0.93 1.51 -20.54
C ILE A 112 -0.75 2.06 -19.11
N ILE A 113 0.11 1.42 -18.32
CA ILE A 113 0.37 1.83 -16.94
C ILE A 113 1.31 3.03 -16.94
N SER A 114 0.87 4.15 -16.35
CA SER A 114 1.69 5.35 -16.23
C SER A 114 2.87 5.16 -15.27
N ASP A 115 3.99 5.84 -15.54
CA ASP A 115 5.21 5.73 -14.73
C ASP A 115 4.98 6.03 -13.24
N GLY A 116 4.10 6.97 -12.92
CA GLY A 116 3.74 7.30 -11.54
C GLY A 116 2.95 6.21 -10.81
N MET A 117 2.30 5.31 -11.55
CA MET A 117 1.51 4.21 -11.00
C MET A 117 2.33 2.92 -10.82
N LEU A 118 3.45 2.78 -11.55
CA LEU A 118 4.31 1.58 -11.47
C LEU A 118 4.77 1.29 -10.03
N PRO A 119 5.35 2.23 -9.26
CA PRO A 119 5.82 1.93 -7.91
C PRO A 119 4.69 1.52 -6.96
N LYS A 120 3.47 2.04 -7.16
CA LYS A 120 2.30 1.68 -6.36
C LYS A 120 1.86 0.25 -6.67
N LEU A 121 1.78 -0.11 -7.95
CA LEU A 121 1.39 -1.46 -8.35
C LEU A 121 2.45 -2.49 -7.94
N GLU A 122 3.74 -2.17 -8.05
CA GLU A 122 4.81 -3.00 -7.52
C GLU A 122 4.64 -3.26 -6.01
N ASN A 123 4.34 -2.20 -5.24
CA ASN A 123 4.06 -2.35 -3.80
C ASN A 123 2.81 -3.20 -3.53
N CYS A 124 1.77 -3.07 -4.36
CA CYS A 124 0.56 -3.88 -4.27
C CYS A 124 0.86 -5.37 -4.48
N PHE A 125 1.55 -5.71 -5.58
CA PHE A 125 1.92 -7.10 -5.85
C PHE A 125 2.89 -7.66 -4.80
N TYR A 126 3.82 -6.84 -4.30
CA TYR A 126 4.69 -7.23 -3.19
C TYR A 126 3.87 -7.61 -1.94
N ALA A 127 2.89 -6.78 -1.55
CA ALA A 127 2.04 -7.05 -0.40
C ALA A 127 1.15 -8.29 -0.58
N LEU A 128 0.56 -8.46 -1.77
CA LEU A 128 -0.23 -9.67 -2.11
C LEU A 128 0.61 -10.95 -1.99
N ASN A 129 1.83 -10.95 -2.55
CA ASN A 129 2.76 -12.08 -2.45
C ASN A 129 3.23 -12.37 -1.02
N LYS A 130 2.97 -11.46 -0.07
CA LYS A 130 3.33 -11.56 1.34
C LYS A 130 2.14 -11.90 2.25
N GLY A 131 0.96 -12.18 1.69
CA GLY A 131 -0.20 -12.71 2.43
C GLY A 131 -1.41 -11.79 2.46
N VAL A 132 -1.29 -10.53 1.99
CA VAL A 132 -2.46 -9.64 1.85
C VAL A 132 -3.45 -10.26 0.85
N SER A 133 -4.72 -10.34 1.22
CA SER A 133 -5.71 -11.15 0.51
C SER A 133 -6.27 -10.44 -0.72
N THR A 134 -6.47 -9.12 -0.63
CA THR A 134 -6.99 -8.30 -1.73
C THR A 134 -6.53 -6.87 -1.56
N ILE A 135 -6.28 -6.18 -2.67
CA ILE A 135 -5.98 -4.75 -2.66
C ILE A 135 -7.00 -4.02 -3.53
N LYS A 136 -7.50 -2.88 -3.06
CA LYS A 136 -8.38 -2.01 -3.84
C LYS A 136 -7.76 -0.62 -4.01
N ILE A 137 -7.82 -0.09 -5.22
CA ILE A 137 -7.39 1.26 -5.57
C ILE A 137 -8.59 2.01 -6.14
N GLY A 138 -8.97 3.12 -5.51
CA GLY A 138 -10.08 3.92 -6.03
C GLY A 138 -10.41 5.13 -5.16
N ASN A 139 -11.58 5.72 -5.44
CA ASN A 139 -12.05 6.89 -4.69
C ASN A 139 -12.53 6.50 -3.28
N THR A 140 -12.46 7.42 -2.32
CA THR A 140 -12.90 7.21 -0.92
C THR A 140 -14.34 6.68 -0.80
N SER A 141 -15.20 6.96 -1.79
CA SER A 141 -16.55 6.38 -1.88
C SER A 141 -16.58 4.84 -1.87
N MET A 142 -15.49 4.16 -2.27
CA MET A 142 -15.39 2.70 -2.21
C MET A 142 -15.40 2.13 -0.78
N ILE A 143 -15.08 2.94 0.23
CA ILE A 143 -15.16 2.53 1.64
C ILE A 143 -16.63 2.42 2.07
N SER A 144 -17.51 3.26 1.51
CA SER A 144 -18.91 3.36 1.91
C SER A 144 -19.87 2.54 1.04
N SER A 145 -19.43 2.07 -0.14
CA SER A 145 -20.26 1.30 -1.05
C SER A 145 -19.45 0.32 -1.90
N GLU A 146 -19.87 -0.94 -1.92
CA GLU A 146 -19.29 -2.01 -2.74
C GLU A 146 -19.59 -1.87 -4.23
N THR A 147 -20.53 -1.00 -4.63
CA THR A 147 -20.91 -0.82 -6.04
C THR A 147 -20.08 0.23 -6.76
N VAL A 148 -19.17 0.91 -6.05
CA VAL A 148 -18.30 1.94 -6.64
C VAL A 148 -17.24 1.27 -7.50
N ARG A 149 -17.11 1.75 -8.74
CA ARG A 149 -16.14 1.24 -9.68
C ARG A 149 -14.73 1.57 -9.19
N CYS A 150 -14.00 0.55 -8.79
CA CYS A 150 -12.60 0.63 -8.36
C CYS A 150 -11.75 -0.45 -9.00
N THR A 151 -10.43 -0.31 -8.91
CA THR A 151 -9.49 -1.36 -9.33
C THR A 151 -9.28 -2.33 -8.18
N THR A 152 -9.67 -3.58 -8.37
CA THR A 152 -9.38 -4.68 -7.47
C THR A 152 -8.17 -5.45 -7.99
N ILE A 153 -7.19 -5.67 -7.11
CA ILE A 153 -5.94 -6.38 -7.41
C ILE A 153 -5.89 -7.66 -6.56
N LYS A 154 -5.67 -8.79 -7.24
CA LYS A 154 -5.48 -10.12 -6.65
C LYS A 154 -4.34 -10.84 -7.40
N LEU A 155 -3.75 -11.87 -6.80
CA LEU A 155 -2.77 -12.71 -7.51
C LEU A 155 -3.44 -13.54 -8.61
#